data_AF-A0A4R1KPA9-F1
#
_entry.id   AF-A0A4R1KPA9-F1
#
_cell.length_a   1.000
_cell.length_b   1.000
_cell.length_c   1.000
_cell.angle_alpha   90.00
_cell.angle_beta   90.00
_cell.angle_gamma   90.00
#
_symmetry.space_group_name_H-M   'P 1'
#
loop_
_entity.id
_entity.type
_entity.pdbx_description
1 polymer ?
#
loop_
_entity_poly.entity_id
_entity_poly.type
_entity_poly.pdbx_seq_one_letter_code
_entity_poly.pdbx_strand_id
1 'polypeptide(L)'
;MKNTIFLIAISLFTFHLSAQNTNPKYDAELAKKVGADDYGMKSYIFVILKTGTNTSTDKTEVAKAFNGHMANMDKMVEDGKLIVAGPIGDNDKNYRGIFILNETDMEKAKALLATDPAIKAKFLDYDLFPWYGSAALSEYLKASDKVWKVGM
;
A
#
# COMPACT_ATOMS: atom_id res chain seq x y z
N MET A 1 30.97 6.18 -61.03
CA MET A 1 30.51 6.96 -59.84
C MET A 1 28.98 6.86 -59.62
N LYS A 2 28.35 5.70 -59.88
CA LYS A 2 26.92 5.46 -59.57
C LYS A 2 26.69 4.30 -58.59
N ASN A 3 27.73 3.51 -58.30
CA ASN A 3 27.63 2.33 -57.43
C ASN A 3 28.10 2.59 -55.99
N THR A 4 28.61 3.78 -55.68
CA THR A 4 29.02 4.16 -54.32
C THR A 4 27.87 4.75 -53.48
N ILE A 5 26.74 5.09 -54.08
CA ILE A 5 25.58 5.65 -53.36
C ILE A 5 24.72 4.54 -52.73
N PHE A 6 24.83 3.29 -53.20
CA PHE A 6 24.00 2.19 -52.69
C PHE A 6 24.50 1.59 -51.36
N LEU A 7 25.73 1.92 -50.94
CA LEU A 7 26.33 1.39 -49.71
C LEU A 7 26.08 2.24 -48.45
N ILE A 8 25.57 3.46 -48.61
CA ILE A 8 25.32 4.37 -47.46
C ILE A 8 23.88 4.23 -46.93
N ALA A 9 22.96 3.66 -47.71
CA ALA A 9 21.57 3.49 -47.29
C ALA A 9 21.33 2.32 -46.30
N ILE A 10 22.31 1.42 -46.13
CA ILE A 10 22.16 0.22 -45.29
C ILE A 10 22.69 0.42 -43.85
N SER A 11 23.46 1.48 -43.57
CA SER A 11 24.03 1.68 -42.22
C SER A 11 23.14 2.47 -41.25
N LEU A 12 21.92 2.89 -41.65
CA LEU A 12 20.99 3.64 -40.79
C LEU A 12 19.86 2.79 -40.19
N PHE A 13 19.85 1.48 -40.44
CA PHE A 13 18.98 0.52 -39.76
C PHE A 13 19.78 -0.29 -38.73
N THR A 14 20.56 0.36 -37.88
CA THR A 14 20.91 -0.25 -36.60
C THR A 14 19.64 -0.27 -35.77
N PHE A 15 18.92 -1.38 -35.91
CA PHE A 15 17.84 -1.80 -35.03
C PHE A 15 18.16 -1.35 -33.60
N HIS A 16 17.40 -0.38 -33.10
CA HIS A 16 17.11 -0.31 -31.68
C HIS A 16 16.24 -1.53 -31.36
N LEU A 17 16.89 -2.70 -31.29
CA LEU A 17 16.43 -3.77 -30.44
C LEU A 17 16.59 -3.22 -29.03
N SER A 18 15.61 -2.45 -28.58
CA SER A 18 15.26 -2.48 -27.18
C SER A 18 15.03 -3.95 -26.90
N ALA A 19 15.99 -4.60 -26.27
CA ALA A 19 15.76 -5.86 -25.61
C ALA A 19 14.62 -5.58 -24.62
N GLN A 20 13.38 -5.77 -25.07
CA GLN A 20 12.24 -5.76 -24.19
C GLN A 20 12.50 -6.95 -23.29
N ASN A 21 12.99 -6.68 -22.07
CA ASN A 21 12.96 -7.62 -20.96
C ASN A 21 11.48 -7.88 -20.66
N THR A 22 10.83 -8.65 -21.53
CA THR A 22 9.46 -9.07 -21.39
C THR A 22 9.43 -10.12 -20.30
N ASN A 23 8.64 -9.89 -19.27
CA ASN A 23 8.46 -10.87 -18.22
C ASN A 23 7.65 -12.04 -18.80
N PRO A 24 8.22 -13.25 -18.97
CA PRO A 24 7.49 -14.39 -19.53
C PRO A 24 6.34 -14.86 -18.63
N LYS A 25 6.27 -14.37 -17.38
CA LYS A 25 5.19 -14.61 -16.42
C LYS A 25 4.19 -13.46 -16.35
N TYR A 26 4.25 -12.48 -17.26
CA TYR A 26 3.32 -11.36 -17.27
C TYR A 26 1.89 -11.87 -17.46
N ASP A 27 1.02 -11.47 -16.52
CA ASP A 27 -0.41 -11.74 -16.55
C ASP A 27 -1.13 -10.40 -16.70
N ALA A 28 -1.61 -10.13 -17.92
CA ALA A 28 -2.28 -8.88 -18.25
C ALA A 28 -3.62 -8.70 -17.52
N GLU A 29 -4.34 -9.80 -17.28
CA GLU A 29 -5.62 -9.75 -16.58
C GLU A 29 -5.41 -9.42 -15.11
N LEU A 30 -4.41 -10.05 -14.48
CA LEU A 30 -4.02 -9.74 -13.11
C LEU A 30 -3.52 -8.30 -12.99
N ALA A 31 -2.63 -7.85 -13.87
CA ALA A 31 -2.10 -6.49 -13.87
C ALA A 31 -3.24 -5.46 -13.93
N LYS A 32 -4.20 -5.65 -14.85
CA LYS A 32 -5.39 -4.79 -14.95
C LYS A 32 -6.24 -4.85 -13.69
N LYS A 33 -6.47 -6.05 -13.15
CA LYS A 33 -7.30 -6.25 -11.94
C LYS A 33 -6.71 -5.52 -10.73
N VAL A 34 -5.40 -5.58 -10.52
CA VAL A 34 -4.76 -4.94 -9.36
C VAL A 34 -4.45 -3.46 -9.58
N GLY A 35 -4.62 -2.96 -10.81
CA GLY A 35 -4.32 -1.59 -11.20
C GLY A 35 -2.81 -1.32 -11.30
N ALA A 36 -2.05 -2.30 -11.79
CA ALA A 36 -0.61 -2.18 -11.99
C ALA A 36 -0.28 -1.27 -13.18
N ASP A 37 0.78 -0.48 -13.04
CA ASP A 37 1.50 0.12 -14.16
C ASP A 37 2.44 -0.90 -14.84
N ASP A 38 3.22 -0.43 -15.82
CA ASP A 38 4.16 -1.25 -16.59
C ASP A 38 5.24 -1.93 -15.73
N TYR A 39 5.49 -1.43 -14.51
CA TYR A 39 6.44 -2.01 -13.56
C TYR A 39 5.80 -3.04 -12.61
N GLY A 40 4.49 -3.26 -12.69
CA GLY A 40 3.77 -4.12 -11.75
C GLY A 40 3.42 -3.42 -10.42
N MET A 41 3.45 -2.10 -10.40
CA MET A 41 3.39 -1.27 -9.20
C MET A 41 2.21 -0.29 -9.26
N LYS A 42 1.86 0.31 -8.11
CA LYS A 42 0.95 1.46 -8.05
C LYS A 42 1.20 2.29 -6.79
N SER A 43 0.60 3.48 -6.76
CA SER A 43 0.66 4.38 -5.61
C SER A 43 -0.38 4.03 -4.54
N TYR A 44 0.03 4.22 -3.30
CA TYR A 44 -0.70 4.01 -2.05
C TYR A 44 -0.39 5.15 -1.08
N ILE A 45 -1.02 5.12 0.09
CA ILE A 45 -0.59 5.91 1.25
C ILE A 45 -0.10 4.98 2.34
N PHE A 46 1.17 5.13 2.69
CA PHE A 46 1.80 4.46 3.82
C PHE A 46 1.59 5.29 5.08
N VAL A 47 1.17 4.61 6.15
CA VAL A 47 0.87 5.21 7.44
C VAL A 47 1.77 4.59 8.49
N ILE A 48 2.41 5.42 9.30
CA ILE A 48 3.01 4.99 10.56
C ILE A 48 2.10 5.47 11.68
N LEU A 49 1.54 4.54 12.45
CA LEU A 49 0.84 4.82 13.68
C LEU A 49 1.85 5.01 14.81
N LYS A 50 1.63 6.00 15.66
CA LYS A 50 2.46 6.33 16.81
C LYS A 50 1.61 6.59 18.04
N THR A 51 2.24 6.58 19.22
CA THR A 51 1.55 6.95 20.47
C THR A 51 1.06 8.39 20.38
N GLY A 52 -0.22 8.59 20.65
CA GLY A 52 -0.85 9.91 20.66
C GLY A 52 -0.67 10.67 21.98
N THR A 53 -1.36 11.80 22.10
CA THR A 53 -1.23 12.71 23.25
C THR A 53 -2.13 12.35 24.44
N ASN A 54 -3.12 11.47 24.25
CA ASN A 54 -3.97 11.00 25.34
C ASN A 54 -3.25 9.93 26.15
N THR A 55 -3.01 10.24 27.43
CA THR A 55 -2.33 9.37 28.40
C THR A 55 -3.28 8.80 29.47
N SER A 56 -4.60 8.85 29.23
CA SER A 56 -5.61 8.27 30.11
C SER A 56 -5.30 6.80 30.43
N THR A 57 -5.45 6.44 31.70
CA THR A 57 -5.27 5.07 32.21
C THR A 57 -6.60 4.40 32.55
N ASP A 58 -7.73 5.03 32.21
CA ASP A 58 -9.06 4.41 32.35
C ASP A 58 -9.18 3.22 31.40
N LYS A 59 -9.16 2.02 31.98
CA LYS A 59 -9.22 0.75 31.24
C LYS A 59 -10.46 0.65 30.36
N THR A 60 -11.59 1.23 30.77
CA THR A 60 -12.85 1.18 30.02
C THR A 60 -12.77 2.06 28.77
N GLU A 61 -12.21 3.26 28.91
CA GLU A 61 -12.00 4.20 27.81
C GLU A 61 -11.02 3.61 26.78
N VAL A 62 -9.88 3.11 27.26
CA VAL A 62 -8.83 2.50 26.44
C VAL A 62 -9.39 1.29 25.69
N ALA A 63 -10.07 0.36 26.38
CA ALA A 63 -10.64 -0.81 25.75
C ALA A 63 -11.68 -0.45 24.68
N LYS A 64 -12.55 0.53 24.96
CA LYS A 64 -13.54 1.00 23.98
C LYS A 64 -12.88 1.58 22.73
N ALA A 65 -11.83 2.39 22.90
CA ALA A 65 -11.12 3.00 21.79
C ALA A 65 -10.42 1.95 20.91
N PHE A 66 -9.70 1.00 21.51
CA PHE A 66 -8.96 -0.01 20.75
C PHE A 66 -9.85 -1.13 20.18
N ASN A 67 -10.95 -1.51 20.84
CA ASN A 67 -11.94 -2.40 20.20
C ASN A 67 -12.56 -1.73 18.97
N GLY A 68 -12.84 -0.42 19.07
CA GLY A 68 -13.30 0.37 17.94
C GLY A 68 -12.26 0.51 16.82
N HIS A 69 -10.98 0.61 17.17
CA HIS A 69 -9.86 0.59 16.21
C HIS A 69 -9.84 -0.71 15.40
N MET A 70 -9.92 -1.87 16.06
CA MET A 70 -9.96 -3.18 15.38
C MET A 70 -11.16 -3.28 14.43
N ALA A 71 -12.36 -2.97 14.92
CA ALA A 71 -13.57 -3.01 14.09
C ALA A 71 -13.51 -2.06 12.89
N ASN A 72 -12.86 -0.90 13.05
CA ASN A 72 -12.66 0.04 11.95
C ASN A 72 -11.69 -0.51 10.90
N MET A 73 -10.62 -1.20 11.32
CA MET A 73 -9.71 -1.88 10.39
C MET A 73 -10.41 -2.95 9.58
N ASP A 74 -11.21 -3.81 10.23
CA ASP A 74 -11.98 -4.85 9.53
C ASP A 74 -12.87 -4.24 8.46
N LYS A 75 -13.62 -3.20 8.81
CA LYS A 75 -14.43 -2.45 7.85
C LYS A 75 -13.61 -1.88 6.70
N MET A 76 -12.44 -1.29 6.97
CA MET A 76 -11.59 -0.76 5.91
C MET A 76 -11.01 -1.86 5.00
N VAL A 77 -10.76 -3.06 5.51
CA VAL A 77 -10.36 -4.22 4.71
C VAL A 77 -11.51 -4.66 3.82
N GLU A 78 -12.72 -4.80 4.38
CA GLU A 78 -13.95 -5.14 3.63
C GLU A 78 -14.24 -4.13 2.50
N ASP A 79 -14.09 -2.84 2.80
CA ASP A 79 -14.29 -1.75 1.83
C ASP A 79 -13.11 -1.61 0.82
N GLY A 80 -12.08 -2.46 0.92
CA GLY A 80 -10.91 -2.47 0.04
C GLY A 80 -10.00 -1.25 0.18
N LYS A 81 -10.08 -0.56 1.33
CA LYS A 81 -9.35 0.66 1.66
C LYS A 81 -8.06 0.39 2.42
N LEU A 82 -8.02 -0.64 3.24
CA LEU A 82 -6.83 -1.06 3.99
C LEU A 82 -6.28 -2.35 3.38
N ILE A 83 -5.03 -2.29 2.89
CA ILE A 83 -4.38 -3.44 2.27
C ILE A 83 -3.46 -4.14 3.26
N VAL A 84 -2.64 -3.42 4.01
CA VAL A 84 -1.75 -4.01 5.04
C VAL A 84 -1.98 -3.30 6.35
N ALA A 85 -2.07 -4.07 7.44
CA ALA A 85 -2.05 -3.57 8.79
C ALA A 85 -1.23 -4.49 9.70
N GLY A 86 -0.53 -3.91 10.65
CA GLY A 86 0.18 -4.70 11.66
C GLY A 86 0.90 -3.85 12.68
N PRO A 87 1.12 -4.39 13.90
CA PRO A 87 1.88 -3.71 14.93
C PRO A 87 3.36 -3.61 14.55
N ILE A 88 3.99 -2.52 14.96
CA ILE A 88 5.45 -2.42 15.00
C ILE A 88 5.87 -2.87 16.40
N GLY A 89 6.88 -3.74 16.49
CA GLY A 89 7.45 -4.18 17.76
C GLY A 89 8.13 -3.05 18.54
N ASP A 90 8.65 -3.37 19.72
CA ASP A 90 9.30 -2.39 20.60
C ASP A 90 10.40 -1.60 19.87
N ASN A 91 10.36 -0.27 20.02
CA ASN A 91 11.27 0.66 19.36
C ASN A 91 11.41 1.96 20.15
N ASP A 92 12.45 2.73 19.84
CA ASP A 92 12.78 4.03 20.43
C ASP A 92 12.03 5.23 19.80
N LYS A 93 11.12 4.99 18.86
CA LYS A 93 10.44 6.01 18.05
C LYS A 93 8.96 6.20 18.38
N ASN A 94 8.47 5.56 19.45
CA ASN A 94 7.05 5.55 19.83
C ASN A 94 6.12 5.05 18.71
N TYR A 95 6.63 4.28 17.75
CA TYR A 95 5.83 3.71 16.68
C TYR A 95 5.08 2.48 17.18
N ARG A 96 3.83 2.35 16.73
CA ARG A 96 2.86 1.37 17.22
C ARG A 96 2.40 0.41 16.14
N GLY A 97 2.34 0.86 14.89
CA GLY A 97 1.85 0.05 13.79
C GLY A 97 2.04 0.71 12.44
N ILE A 98 1.74 -0.03 11.39
CA ILE A 98 1.70 0.48 10.02
C ILE A 98 0.34 0.22 9.39
N PHE A 99 -0.06 1.11 8.48
CA PHE A 99 -1.07 0.82 7.46
C PHE A 99 -0.52 1.05 6.05
N ILE A 100 -1.06 0.31 5.09
CA ILE A 100 -0.98 0.64 3.67
C ILE A 100 -2.41 0.81 3.16
N LEU A 101 -2.78 2.05 2.86
CA LEU A 101 -4.10 2.41 2.35
C LEU A 101 -4.11 2.36 0.81
N ASN A 102 -5.15 1.76 0.25
CA ASN A 102 -5.45 1.77 -1.19
C ASN A 102 -6.08 3.10 -1.61
N GLU A 103 -5.31 4.17 -1.43
CA GLU A 103 -5.70 5.55 -1.70
C GLU A 103 -4.44 6.32 -2.12
N THR A 104 -4.62 7.37 -2.92
CA THR A 104 -3.53 8.25 -3.37
C THR A 104 -3.74 9.70 -2.96
N ASP A 105 -4.96 10.05 -2.55
CA ASP A 105 -5.32 11.38 -2.05
C ASP A 105 -5.10 11.46 -0.53
N MET A 106 -4.23 12.39 -0.12
CA MET A 106 -3.87 12.59 1.28
C MET A 106 -5.06 13.03 2.15
N GLU A 107 -5.98 13.82 1.62
CA GLU A 107 -7.16 14.28 2.38
C GLU A 107 -8.16 13.13 2.57
N LYS A 108 -8.33 12.29 1.55
CA LYS A 108 -9.15 11.07 1.70
C LYS A 108 -8.54 10.08 2.68
N ALA A 109 -7.22 9.91 2.68
CA ALA A 109 -6.55 9.08 3.68
C ALA A 109 -6.72 9.63 5.10
N LYS A 110 -6.57 10.94 5.32
CA LYS A 110 -6.87 11.57 6.61
C LYS A 110 -8.31 11.35 7.03
N ALA A 111 -9.26 11.46 6.10
CA ALA A 111 -10.67 11.21 6.37
C ALA A 111 -10.94 9.75 6.77
N LEU A 112 -10.28 8.79 6.10
CA LEU A 112 -10.32 7.37 6.50
C LEU A 112 -9.78 7.17 7.91
N LEU A 113 -8.59 7.71 8.22
CA LEU A 113 -7.97 7.59 9.54
C LEU A 113 -8.77 8.29 10.65
N ALA A 114 -9.48 9.39 10.33
CA ALA A 114 -10.32 10.11 11.29
C ALA A 114 -11.56 9.31 11.75
N THR A 115 -11.90 8.21 11.08
CA THR A 115 -12.98 7.31 11.50
C THR A 115 -12.59 6.41 12.67
N ASP A 116 -11.28 6.24 12.91
CA ASP A 116 -10.73 5.36 13.93
C ASP A 116 -10.92 5.94 15.35
N PRO A 117 -11.62 5.22 16.25
CA PRO A 117 -11.86 5.68 17.61
C PRO A 117 -10.57 5.91 18.44
N ALA A 118 -9.51 5.14 18.23
CA ALA A 118 -8.24 5.32 18.94
C ALA A 118 -7.49 6.57 18.47
N ILE A 119 -7.59 6.90 17.18
CA ILE A 119 -7.06 8.16 16.62
C ILE A 119 -7.91 9.35 17.09
N LYS A 120 -9.24 9.24 17.00
CA LYS A 120 -10.17 10.31 17.43
C LYS A 120 -10.03 10.65 18.91
N ALA A 121 -9.81 9.64 19.75
CA ALA A 121 -9.53 9.81 21.18
C ALA A 121 -8.07 10.21 21.48
N LYS A 122 -7.22 10.36 20.45
CA LYS A 122 -5.80 10.72 20.54
C LYS A 122 -4.93 9.72 21.33
N PHE A 123 -5.36 8.47 21.46
CA PHE A 123 -4.49 7.39 21.95
C PHE A 123 -3.45 7.01 20.88
N LEU A 124 -3.85 7.11 19.61
CA LEU A 124 -2.97 6.99 18.46
C LEU A 124 -2.89 8.33 17.73
N ASP A 125 -1.74 8.56 17.11
CA ASP A 125 -1.50 9.60 16.12
C ASP A 125 -0.80 8.94 14.92
N TYR A 126 -0.56 9.68 13.84
CA TYR A 126 -0.03 9.10 12.62
C TYR A 126 0.84 10.04 11.78
N ASP A 127 1.72 9.44 11.00
CA ASP A 127 2.44 10.09 9.89
C ASP A 127 2.04 9.44 8.56
N LEU A 128 1.90 10.25 7.51
CA LEU A 128 1.44 9.81 6.18
C LEU A 128 2.51 10.06 5.12
N PHE A 129 2.71 9.07 4.25
CA PHE A 129 3.64 9.14 3.13
C PHE A 129 3.00 8.59 1.87
N PRO A 130 3.06 9.30 0.73
CA PRO A 130 2.83 8.67 -0.57
C PRO A 130 3.82 7.53 -0.75
N TRP A 131 3.33 6.36 -1.13
CA TRP A 131 4.18 5.18 -1.27
C TRP A 131 3.90 4.45 -2.57
N TYR A 132 4.95 4.18 -3.33
CA TYR A 132 4.91 3.42 -4.57
C TYR A 132 5.36 2.00 -4.28
N GLY A 133 4.44 1.05 -4.44
CA GLY A 133 4.60 -0.33 -4.01
C GLY A 133 3.99 -1.32 -5.00
N SER A 134 4.19 -2.62 -4.74
CA SER A 134 3.63 -3.66 -5.61
C SER A 134 2.11 -3.54 -5.70
N ALA A 135 1.57 -3.53 -6.92
CA ALA A 135 0.12 -3.53 -7.12
C ALA A 135 -0.51 -4.84 -6.63
N ALA A 136 0.25 -5.94 -6.64
CA ALA A 136 -0.20 -7.26 -6.25
C ALA A 136 -0.46 -7.43 -4.75
N LEU A 137 -0.17 -6.43 -3.90
CA LEU A 137 -0.42 -6.51 -2.46
C LEU A 137 -1.88 -6.90 -2.15
N SER A 138 -2.87 -6.35 -2.85
CA SER A 138 -4.26 -6.73 -2.60
C SER A 138 -4.56 -8.23 -2.76
N GLU A 139 -3.76 -8.99 -3.50
CA GLU A 139 -3.93 -10.44 -3.63
C GLU A 139 -3.57 -11.20 -2.35
N TYR A 140 -2.66 -10.67 -1.51
CA TYR A 140 -2.29 -11.34 -0.27
C TYR A 140 -3.47 -11.39 0.72
N LEU A 141 -4.41 -10.44 0.67
CA LEU A 141 -5.56 -10.39 1.57
C LEU A 141 -6.37 -11.70 1.56
N LYS A 142 -6.56 -12.30 0.37
CA LYS A 142 -7.24 -13.61 0.23
C LYS A 142 -6.52 -14.75 0.92
N ALA A 143 -5.20 -14.69 0.98
CA ALA A 143 -4.39 -15.66 1.72
C ALA A 143 -4.41 -15.34 3.22
N SER A 144 -4.31 -14.06 3.58
CA SER A 144 -4.37 -13.55 4.96
C SER A 144 -5.63 -14.03 5.68
N ASP A 145 -6.79 -13.93 5.02
CA ASP A 145 -8.07 -14.38 5.55
C ASP A 145 -8.13 -15.89 5.86
N LYS A 146 -7.28 -16.70 5.23
CA LYS A 146 -7.29 -18.16 5.39
C LYS A 146 -6.35 -18.67 6.47
N VAL A 147 -5.47 -17.82 7.02
CA VAL A 147 -4.36 -18.28 7.88
C VAL A 147 -4.56 -17.99 9.36
N TRP A 148 -5.53 -17.14 9.73
CA TRP A 148 -5.82 -16.86 11.14
C TRP A 148 -6.71 -17.96 11.75
N LYS A 149 -6.50 -18.26 13.04
CA LYS A 149 -7.29 -19.26 13.81
C LYS A 149 -8.26 -18.61 14.79
N VAL A 150 -7.90 -17.43 15.28
CA VAL A 150 -8.66 -16.60 16.20
C VAL A 150 -8.58 -15.19 15.63
N GLY A 151 -9.73 -14.52 15.48
CA GLY A 151 -9.78 -13.14 15.03
C GLY A 151 -9.08 -12.22 16.02
N MET A 152 -8.48 -11.14 15.52
CA MET A 152 -7.93 -10.07 16.35
C MET A 152 -9.01 -9.08 16.79
#